data_AF-A0A1X7HD40-F1
#
_entry.id   AF-A0A1X7HD40-F1
#
_cell.length_a   1.000
_cell.length_b   1.000
_cell.length_c   1.000
_cell.angle_alpha   90.00
_cell.angle_beta   90.00
_cell.angle_gamma   90.00
#
_symmetry.space_group_name_H-M   'P 1'
#
loop_
_entity.id
_entity.type
_entity.pdbx_description
1 polymer ?
#
loop_
_entity_poly.entity_id
_entity_poly.type
_entity_poly.pdbx_seq_one_letter_code
_entity_poly.pdbx_strand_id
1 'polypeptide(L)'
;MQGTFRFITDTATMCVYDLGELKHRLDDTSDWWSISEDELAEVNAGNCLFFNLGQDGVYEVNWIEADVGMEDGGAMTEVLYFRVSSGSVFVGAADDVTGDGLEPDHTCEGVFIELEPGSYACMAQREGNQIRLALSRSETGTNRREDLIRI
;
A
#
# COMPACT_ATOMS: atom_id res chain seq x y z
N MET A 1 6.53 -5.32 -14.49
CA MET A 1 7.23 -6.41 -13.74
C MET A 1 6.22 -7.27 -12.99
N GLN A 2 6.59 -8.41 -12.38
CA GLN A 2 5.68 -9.17 -11.51
C GLN A 2 6.45 -10.02 -10.49
N GLY A 3 5.79 -10.40 -9.39
CA GLY A 3 6.38 -11.25 -8.37
C GLY A 3 5.37 -11.75 -7.34
N THR A 4 5.88 -12.58 -6.42
CA THR A 4 5.12 -13.07 -5.26
C THR A 4 5.96 -12.92 -4.01
N PHE A 5 5.33 -12.53 -2.91
CA PHE A 5 5.97 -12.49 -1.59
C PHE A 5 4.94 -12.81 -0.50
N ARG A 6 5.42 -12.93 0.74
CA ARG A 6 4.58 -13.11 1.93
C ARG A 6 4.96 -12.09 2.99
N PHE A 7 3.99 -11.73 3.80
CA PHE A 7 4.20 -10.94 5.01
C PHE A 7 3.26 -11.44 6.12
N ILE A 8 3.66 -11.20 7.35
CA ILE A 8 2.87 -11.40 8.56
C ILE A 8 2.43 -10.02 9.06
N THR A 9 1.18 -9.91 9.52
CA THR A 9 0.70 -8.70 10.20
C THR A 9 -0.02 -9.07 11.49
N ASP A 10 0.26 -8.31 12.54
CA ASP A 10 -0.41 -8.39 13.86
C ASP A 10 -1.44 -7.27 14.06
N THR A 11 -1.68 -6.49 13.00
CA THR A 11 -2.59 -5.35 12.97
C THR A 11 -3.61 -5.43 11.85
N ALA A 12 -3.63 -6.56 11.14
CA ALA A 12 -4.53 -6.86 10.04
C ALA A 12 -4.51 -5.81 8.92
N THR A 13 -3.38 -5.17 8.63
CA THR A 13 -3.31 -4.12 7.61
C THR A 13 -2.08 -4.26 6.72
N MET A 14 -2.28 -4.16 5.42
CA MET A 14 -1.21 -4.08 4.42
C MET A 14 -1.04 -2.64 3.95
N CYS A 15 0.20 -2.20 3.73
CA CYS A 15 0.51 -0.87 3.19
C CYS A 15 1.15 -0.95 1.79
N VAL A 16 0.97 0.11 1.00
CA VAL A 16 1.65 0.35 -0.28
C VAL A 16 2.05 1.81 -0.35
N TYR A 17 3.35 2.13 -0.40
CA TYR A 17 3.79 3.52 -0.52
C TYR A 17 5.25 3.66 -0.95
N ASP A 18 5.58 4.81 -1.53
CA ASP A 18 6.96 5.21 -1.78
C ASP A 18 7.56 5.85 -0.52
N LEU A 19 8.76 5.43 -0.09
CA LEU A 19 9.37 5.94 1.14
C LEU A 19 9.50 7.47 1.18
N GLY A 20 9.64 8.12 0.02
CA GLY A 20 9.69 9.57 -0.11
C GLY A 20 8.40 10.27 0.29
N GLU A 21 7.25 9.61 0.17
CA GLU A 21 5.93 10.23 0.41
C GLU A 21 5.54 10.27 1.90
N LEU A 22 6.18 9.49 2.78
CA LEU A 22 5.91 9.50 4.22
C LEU A 22 7.05 10.10 5.05
N LYS A 23 8.02 10.78 4.43
CA LYS A 23 9.12 11.44 5.17
C LYS A 23 8.64 12.45 6.20
N HIS A 24 7.47 13.08 6.00
CA HIS A 24 6.88 14.02 6.97
C HIS A 24 6.30 13.35 8.21
N ARG A 25 6.12 12.02 8.20
CA ARG A 25 5.65 11.21 9.33
C ARG A 25 6.79 10.54 10.09
N LEU A 26 8.05 10.73 9.69
CA LEU A 26 9.20 10.03 10.27
C LEU A 26 9.31 10.20 11.78
N ASP A 27 9.01 11.39 12.30
CA ASP A 27 9.11 11.72 13.73
C ASP A 27 7.76 11.55 14.49
N ASP A 28 6.70 11.08 13.82
CA ASP A 28 5.42 10.76 14.47
C ASP A 28 5.51 9.43 15.25
N THR A 29 4.48 9.06 16.04
CA THR A 29 4.49 7.78 16.77
C THR A 29 4.41 6.60 15.80
N SER A 30 5.01 5.45 16.15
CA SER A 30 5.04 4.27 15.27
C SER A 30 3.66 3.73 14.86
N ASP A 31 2.61 4.10 15.59
CA ASP A 31 1.22 3.68 15.41
C ASP A 31 0.30 4.81 14.90
N TRP A 32 0.84 5.93 14.41
CA TRP A 32 0.04 7.09 13.95
C TRP A 32 -1.05 6.68 12.94
N TRP A 33 -0.75 5.70 12.10
CA TRP A 33 -1.61 5.18 11.05
C TRP A 33 -2.80 4.35 11.58
N SER A 34 -2.79 3.96 12.86
CA SER A 34 -3.95 3.35 13.52
C SER A 34 -5.04 4.38 13.86
N ILE A 35 -4.72 5.68 13.79
CA ILE A 35 -5.66 6.77 13.93
C ILE A 35 -6.38 6.95 12.58
N SER A 36 -7.66 6.62 12.54
CA SER A 36 -8.44 6.59 11.30
C SER A 36 -8.45 7.91 10.52
N GLU A 37 -8.39 9.04 11.23
CA GLU A 37 -8.34 10.37 10.59
C GLU A 37 -7.02 10.60 9.85
N ASP A 38 -5.89 10.20 10.44
CA ASP A 38 -4.57 10.31 9.83
C ASP A 38 -4.40 9.31 8.68
N GLU A 39 -4.83 8.05 8.88
CA GLU A 39 -4.85 7.02 7.83
C GLU A 39 -5.58 7.54 6.58
N LEU A 40 -6.81 8.03 6.77
CA LEU A 40 -7.65 8.51 5.68
C LEU A 40 -7.07 9.76 5.02
N ALA A 41 -6.45 10.65 5.79
CA ALA A 41 -5.82 11.86 5.25
C ALA A 41 -4.64 11.52 4.33
N GLU A 42 -3.75 10.61 4.75
CA GLU A 42 -2.58 10.19 3.96
C GLU A 42 -2.99 9.41 2.71
N VAL A 43 -4.00 8.53 2.83
CA VAL A 43 -4.62 7.83 1.70
C VAL A 43 -5.21 8.82 0.70
N ASN A 44 -5.98 9.81 1.15
CA ASN A 44 -6.57 10.81 0.26
C ASN A 44 -5.52 11.72 -0.39
N ALA A 45 -4.43 12.04 0.32
CA ALA A 45 -3.28 12.75 -0.24
C ALA A 45 -2.46 11.89 -1.23
N GLY A 46 -2.71 10.57 -1.25
CA GLY A 46 -1.99 9.61 -2.09
C GLY A 46 -0.55 9.40 -1.65
N ASN A 47 -0.27 9.62 -0.37
CA ASN A 47 1.06 9.43 0.20
C ASN A 47 1.33 7.95 0.47
N CYS A 48 0.29 7.23 0.88
CA CYS A 48 0.32 5.79 1.09
C CYS A 48 -1.07 5.21 0.84
N LEU A 49 -1.13 3.89 0.70
CA LEU A 49 -2.38 3.14 0.69
C LEU A 49 -2.37 2.19 1.88
N PHE A 50 -3.50 2.09 2.56
CA PHE A 50 -3.74 1.08 3.58
C PHE A 50 -4.92 0.20 3.17
N PHE A 51 -4.73 -1.11 3.25
CA PHE A 51 -5.75 -2.11 2.97
C PHE A 51 -6.01 -2.90 4.25
N ASN A 52 -7.11 -2.57 4.95
CA ASN A 52 -7.49 -3.25 6.19
C ASN A 52 -8.05 -4.64 5.87
N LEU A 53 -7.34 -5.68 6.32
CA LEU A 53 -7.62 -7.10 6.10
C LEU A 53 -8.55 -7.68 7.18
N GLY A 54 -8.79 -6.97 8.28
CA GLY A 54 -9.74 -7.39 9.32
C GLY A 54 -9.40 -8.69 10.08
N GLN A 55 -8.28 -9.34 9.79
CA GLN A 55 -7.72 -10.43 10.58
C GLN A 55 -6.19 -10.41 10.51
N ASP A 56 -5.54 -10.68 11.64
CA ASP A 56 -4.10 -10.89 11.72
C ASP A 56 -3.69 -12.21 11.06
N GLY A 57 -2.43 -12.29 10.64
CA GLY A 57 -1.83 -13.53 10.20
C GLY A 57 -0.96 -13.38 8.95
N VAL A 58 -0.79 -14.50 8.25
CA VAL A 58 0.14 -14.59 7.12
C VAL A 58 -0.60 -14.49 5.81
N TYR A 59 -0.18 -13.54 4.98
CA TYR A 59 -0.73 -13.28 3.66
C TYR A 59 0.32 -13.56 2.58
N GLU A 60 -0.16 -14.03 1.43
CA GLU A 60 0.64 -14.15 0.21
C GLU A 60 0.11 -13.16 -0.81
N VAL A 61 1.02 -12.38 -1.38
CA VAL A 61 0.71 -11.32 -2.33
C VAL A 61 1.31 -11.67 -3.67
N ASN A 62 0.45 -11.74 -4.69
CA ASN A 62 0.85 -11.84 -6.09
C ASN A 62 0.68 -10.46 -6.71
N TRP A 63 1.79 -9.83 -7.10
CA TRP A 63 1.77 -8.48 -7.65
C TRP A 63 2.24 -8.44 -9.10
N ILE A 64 1.68 -7.50 -9.85
CA ILE A 64 2.09 -7.18 -11.22
C ILE A 64 2.09 -5.67 -11.42
N GLU A 65 3.18 -5.16 -11.97
CA GLU A 65 3.20 -3.84 -12.60
C GLU A 65 2.76 -4.03 -14.05
N ALA A 66 1.60 -3.45 -14.38
CA ALA A 66 0.91 -3.56 -15.66
C ALA A 66 0.86 -2.20 -16.35
N ASP A 67 1.49 -2.09 -17.52
CA ASP A 67 1.42 -0.90 -18.39
C ASP A 67 0.06 -0.76 -19.11
N VAL A 68 -0.79 -1.78 -19.03
CA VAL A 68 -2.04 -1.87 -19.78
C VAL A 68 -3.18 -1.99 -18.78
N GLY A 69 -4.18 -1.12 -18.95
CA GLY A 69 -5.36 -1.02 -18.10
C GLY A 69 -5.91 -2.40 -17.74
N MET A 70 -5.96 -2.67 -16.44
CA MET A 70 -6.57 -3.88 -15.89
C MET A 70 -8.03 -3.91 -16.35
N GLU A 71 -8.36 -4.79 -17.29
CA GLU A 71 -9.75 -5.04 -17.68
C GLU A 71 -10.48 -5.69 -16.50
N ASP A 72 -11.40 -4.93 -15.93
CA ASP A 72 -12.59 -5.31 -15.14
C ASP A 72 -12.52 -6.70 -14.47
N GLY A 73 -11.67 -6.81 -13.45
CA GLY A 73 -11.46 -8.04 -12.69
C GLY A 73 -12.49 -8.24 -11.57
N GLY A 74 -13.75 -8.54 -11.91
CA GLY A 74 -14.74 -9.08 -10.96
C GLY A 74 -15.25 -8.13 -9.86
N ALA A 75 -16.30 -8.57 -9.16
CA ALA A 75 -17.25 -7.72 -8.42
C ALA A 75 -16.77 -7.02 -7.13
N MET A 76 -15.49 -7.08 -6.74
CA MET A 76 -14.98 -6.39 -5.54
C MET A 76 -13.50 -6.09 -5.74
N THR A 77 -13.22 -4.99 -6.42
CA THR A 77 -11.87 -4.58 -6.79
C THR A 77 -11.71 -3.13 -6.38
N GLU A 78 -10.96 -2.90 -5.31
CA GLU A 78 -10.67 -1.55 -4.84
C GLU A 78 -9.53 -0.98 -5.69
N VAL A 79 -9.78 0.16 -6.32
CA VAL A 79 -8.77 0.92 -7.05
C VAL A 79 -8.49 2.21 -6.27
N LEU A 80 -7.24 2.38 -5.88
CA LEU A 80 -6.75 3.58 -5.20
C LEU A 80 -5.56 4.15 -5.94
N TYR A 81 -5.26 5.42 -5.68
CA TYR A 81 -4.19 6.14 -6.35
C TYR A 81 -3.14 6.59 -5.34
N PHE A 82 -1.87 6.51 -5.71
CA PHE A 82 -0.77 6.97 -4.87
C PHE A 82 0.35 7.58 -5.71
N ARG A 83 1.24 8.31 -5.04
CA ARG A 83 2.37 9.01 -5.63
C ARG A 83 3.66 8.25 -5.34
N VAL A 84 4.60 8.37 -6.28
CA VAL A 84 5.92 7.77 -6.24
C VAL A 84 6.91 8.87 -6.56
N SER A 85 7.68 9.33 -5.56
CA SER A 85 8.67 10.39 -5.74
C SER A 85 10.10 9.88 -5.79
N SER A 86 10.44 8.87 -4.99
CA SER A 86 11.80 8.29 -4.96
C SER A 86 11.99 7.13 -5.92
N GLY A 87 10.91 6.41 -6.20
CA GLY A 87 10.89 5.16 -6.98
C GLY A 87 10.97 3.90 -6.13
N SER A 88 11.20 4.01 -4.82
CA SER A 88 11.30 2.86 -3.92
C SER A 88 9.99 2.65 -3.18
N VAL A 89 9.14 1.76 -3.72
CA VAL A 89 7.80 1.47 -3.20
C VAL A 89 7.82 0.23 -2.32
N PHE A 90 7.53 0.41 -1.03
CA PHE A 90 7.33 -0.69 -0.10
C PHE A 90 5.92 -1.25 -0.20
N VAL A 91 5.82 -2.58 -0.18
CA VAL A 91 4.57 -3.32 -0.03
C VAL A 91 4.77 -4.37 1.07
N GLY A 92 4.01 -4.27 2.15
CA GLY A 92 4.16 -5.15 3.30
C GLY A 92 3.13 -4.86 4.39
N ALA A 93 3.45 -5.26 5.62
CA ALA A 93 2.61 -4.99 6.78
C ALA A 93 2.63 -3.49 7.14
N ALA A 94 1.50 -2.96 7.62
CA ALA A 94 1.47 -1.61 8.18
C ALA A 94 2.29 -1.48 9.47
N ASP A 95 2.59 -2.61 10.12
CA ASP A 95 3.49 -2.73 11.27
C ASP A 95 4.88 -2.10 11.02
N ASP A 96 5.32 -2.07 9.75
CA ASP A 96 6.64 -1.56 9.34
C ASP A 96 6.59 -0.12 8.76
N VAL A 97 5.43 0.55 8.76
CA VAL A 97 5.30 1.87 8.11
C VAL A 97 6.17 2.93 8.80
N THR A 98 6.62 3.92 8.01
CA THR A 98 7.44 5.03 8.48
C THR A 98 6.85 5.72 9.72
N GLY A 99 7.65 5.84 10.78
CA GLY A 99 7.30 6.46 12.07
C GLY A 99 8.33 6.11 13.15
N ASP A 100 8.34 6.85 14.26
CA ASP A 100 9.26 6.71 15.40
C ASP A 100 10.76 6.67 14.99
N GLY A 101 11.12 7.44 13.98
CA GLY A 101 12.46 7.51 13.41
C GLY A 101 12.86 6.30 12.56
N LEU A 102 11.92 5.40 12.27
CA LEU A 102 12.13 4.17 11.50
C LEU A 102 11.41 4.23 10.15
N GLU A 103 11.93 3.43 9.22
CA GLU A 103 11.35 3.19 7.89
C GLU A 103 11.50 1.70 7.57
N PRO A 104 10.64 1.14 6.70
CA PRO A 104 10.85 -0.22 6.21
C PRO A 104 12.22 -0.35 5.57
N ASP A 105 12.87 -1.48 5.81
CA ASP A 105 14.14 -1.83 5.19
C ASP A 105 14.15 -3.30 4.73
N HIS A 106 15.31 -3.79 4.31
CA HIS A 106 15.49 -5.15 3.80
C HIS A 106 15.33 -6.26 4.86
N THR A 107 15.14 -5.90 6.14
CA THR A 107 14.85 -6.81 7.23
C THR A 107 13.36 -6.98 7.49
N CYS A 108 12.53 -6.04 7.02
CA CYS A 108 11.08 -6.13 7.05
C CYS A 108 10.59 -7.23 6.11
N GLU A 109 9.48 -7.88 6.50
CA GLU A 109 8.77 -8.75 5.57
C GLU A 109 8.00 -7.91 4.56
N GLY A 110 7.80 -8.43 3.35
CA GLY A 110 7.26 -7.65 2.24
C GLY A 110 8.20 -7.60 1.05
N VAL A 111 8.09 -6.54 0.26
CA VAL A 111 8.95 -6.31 -0.91
C VAL A 111 9.11 -4.82 -1.19
N PHE A 112 10.28 -4.46 -1.71
CA PHE A 112 10.49 -3.19 -2.40
C PHE A 112 10.33 -3.38 -3.91
N ILE A 113 9.44 -2.59 -4.50
CA ILE A 113 9.19 -2.52 -5.93
C ILE A 113 9.78 -1.22 -6.45
N GLU A 114 10.68 -1.34 -7.42
CA GLU A 114 11.24 -0.18 -8.11
C GLU A 114 10.26 0.26 -9.20
N LEU A 115 9.73 1.47 -9.05
CA LEU A 115 8.84 2.12 -10.01
C LEU A 115 9.45 3.46 -10.43
N GLU A 116 9.25 3.91 -11.67
CA GLU A 116 9.72 5.26 -12.00
C GLU A 116 8.81 6.32 -11.33
N PRO A 117 9.34 7.51 -10.96
CA PRO A 117 8.55 8.56 -10.33
C PRO A 117 7.29 8.95 -11.13
N GLY A 118 6.21 9.27 -10.43
CA GLY A 118 4.92 9.64 -11.01
C GLY A 118 3.75 9.25 -10.13
N SER A 119 2.56 9.10 -10.73
CA SER A 119 1.36 8.61 -10.03
C SER A 119 0.95 7.25 -10.57
N TYR A 120 0.40 6.43 -9.69
CA TYR A 120 0.01 5.05 -9.99
C TYR A 120 -1.38 4.76 -9.44
N ALA A 121 -2.13 3.93 -10.17
CA ALA A 121 -3.29 3.23 -9.67
C ALA A 121 -2.83 1.89 -9.08
N CYS A 122 -3.35 1.56 -7.91
CA CYS A 122 -3.18 0.29 -7.24
C CYS A 122 -4.55 -0.38 -7.17
N MET A 123 -4.64 -1.55 -7.78
CA MET A 123 -5.81 -2.41 -7.73
C MET A 123 -5.53 -3.55 -6.76
N ALA A 124 -6.39 -3.73 -5.76
CA ALA A 124 -6.25 -4.79 -4.78
C ALA A 124 -7.50 -5.68 -4.73
N GLN A 125 -7.25 -6.98 -4.68
CA GLN A 125 -8.29 -7.98 -4.48
C GLN A 125 -7.78 -9.05 -3.51
N ARG A 126 -8.66 -9.52 -2.62
CA ARG A 126 -8.33 -10.56 -1.66
C ARG A 126 -9.29 -11.74 -1.72
N GLU A 127 -8.75 -12.94 -1.54
CA GLU A 127 -9.48 -14.18 -1.36
C GLU A 127 -8.82 -15.01 -0.25
N GLY A 128 -9.42 -15.00 0.95
CA GLY A 128 -8.80 -15.63 2.14
C GLY A 128 -7.47 -14.95 2.50
N ASN A 129 -6.36 -15.69 2.46
CA ASN A 129 -5.02 -15.16 2.74
C ASN A 129 -4.22 -14.83 1.48
N GLN A 130 -4.86 -14.86 0.31
CA GLN A 130 -4.25 -14.55 -0.98
C GLN A 130 -4.67 -13.15 -1.42
N ILE A 131 -3.71 -12.29 -1.72
CA ILE A 131 -3.92 -10.93 -2.20
C ILE A 131 -3.35 -10.83 -3.62
N ARG A 132 -4.12 -10.26 -4.54
CA ARG A 132 -3.67 -9.85 -5.86
C ARG A 132 -3.52 -8.33 -5.86
N LEU A 133 -2.35 -7.85 -6.26
CA LEU A 133 -2.07 -6.44 -6.44
C LEU A 133 -1.70 -6.17 -7.91
N ALA A 134 -2.24 -5.10 -8.47
CA ALA A 134 -1.74 -4.58 -9.72
C ALA A 134 -1.46 -3.09 -9.62
N LEU A 135 -0.32 -2.69 -10.18
CA LEU A 135 0.16 -1.33 -10.20
C LEU A 135 0.24 -0.86 -11.66
N SER A 136 -0.39 0.26 -11.98
CA SER A 136 -0.34 0.82 -13.33
C SER A 136 -0.16 2.33 -13.27
N ARG A 137 0.54 2.91 -14.25
CA ARG A 137 0.65 4.37 -14.39
C ARG A 137 -0.73 5.03 -14.37
N SER A 138 -0.81 6.20 -13.75
CA SER A 138 -2.03 6.99 -13.64
C SER A 138 -1.73 8.48 -13.75
N GLU A 139 -2.68 9.24 -14.30
CA GLU A 139 -2.67 10.71 -14.23
C GLU A 139 -3.19 11.22 -12.89
N THR A 140 -3.91 10.38 -12.14
CA THR A 140 -4.43 10.66 -10.80
C THR A 140 -3.51 10.06 -9.76
N GLY A 141 -3.14 10.86 -8.74
CA GLY A 141 -2.31 10.44 -7.61
C GLY A 141 -2.95 10.71 -6.25
N THR A 142 -4.25 10.98 -6.19
CA THR A 142 -4.98 11.29 -4.95
C THR A 142 -6.32 10.55 -4.93
N ASN A 143 -6.89 10.41 -3.73
CA ASN A 143 -8.18 9.75 -3.54
C ASN A 143 -9.21 10.69 -2.94
N ARG A 144 -10.48 10.27 -2.98
CA ARG A 144 -11.61 10.94 -2.31
C ARG A 144 -12.45 9.89 -1.59
N ARG A 145 -11.98 9.49 -0.42
CA ARG A 145 -12.61 8.50 0.46
C ARG A 145 -13.17 9.17 1.70
N GLU A 146 -14.34 8.72 2.11
CA GLU A 146 -14.98 9.12 3.38
C GLU A 146 -14.76 8.05 4.47
N ASP A 147 -14.43 6.81 4.06
CA ASP A 147 -14.22 5.66 4.93
C ASP A 147 -12.90 4.96 4.61
N LEU A 148 -12.34 4.28 5.62
CA LEU A 148 -11.17 3.41 5.49
C LEU A 148 -11.41 2.26 4.49
N ILE A 149 -10.35 1.84 3.81
CA ILE A 149 -10.42 0.77 2.81
C ILE A 149 -10.31 -0.60 3.47
N ARG A 150 -11.19 -1.52 3.08
CA ARG A 150 -11.24 -2.90 3.57
C ARG A 150 -11.33 -3.87 2.39
N ILE A 151 -10.53 -4.94 2.40
CA ILE A 151 -10.50 -5.98 1.36
C ILE A 151 -10.48 -7.39 1.96
#